data_AF-A0A7V9UKD0-F1
#
_entry.id   AF-A0A7V9UKD0-F1
#
_cell.length_a   1.000
_cell.length_b   1.000
_cell.length_c   1.000
_cell.angle_alpha   90.00
_cell.angle_beta   90.00
_cell.angle_gamma   90.00
#
_symmetry.space_group_name_H-M   'P 1'
#
loop_
_entity.id
_entity.type
_entity.pdbx_description
1 polymer ?
#
loop_
_entity_poly.entity_id
_entity_poly.type
_entity_poly.pdbx_seq_one_letter_code
_entity_poly.pdbx_strand_id
1 'polypeptide(L)' 'QMISNRGVKVWPGGNSETFCSDHWRCRFTPQAEGSPINHSEIVQLLQRINDGGFDFIKTENLCTFDGERGYSLDQGA' A
#
# COMPACT_ATOMS: atom_id res chain seq x y z
N GLN A 1 -6.47 0.32 -4.86
CA GLN A 1 -5.20 1.08 -4.80
C GLN A 1 -5.40 2.30 -3.92
N MET A 2 -4.47 2.62 -3.01
CA MET A 2 -4.62 3.76 -2.08
C MET A 2 -3.25 4.21 -1.55
N ILE A 3 -3.08 5.52 -1.32
CA ILE A 3 -1.93 6.12 -0.64
C ILE A 3 -2.44 6.90 0.57
N SER A 4 -1.74 6.76 1.69
CA SER A 4 -1.99 7.51 2.93
C SER A 4 -0.74 8.22 3.42
N ASN A 5 -0.92 9.34 4.11
CA ASN A 5 0.13 10.09 4.79
C ASN A 5 -0.29 10.29 6.24
N ARG A 6 0.56 9.88 7.19
CA ARG A 6 0.26 9.96 8.64
C ARG A 6 -1.11 9.36 9.04
N GLY A 7 -1.55 8.31 8.34
CA GLY A 7 -2.82 7.62 8.59
C GLY A 7 -4.04 8.20 7.86
N VAL A 8 -3.90 9.31 7.14
CA VAL A 8 -4.98 9.94 6.36
C VAL A 8 -4.86 9.55 4.89
N LYS A 9 -5.97 9.17 4.25
CA LYS A 9 -6.02 8.89 2.81
C LYS A 9 -5.77 10.18 2.02
N VAL A 10 -4.72 10.18 1.20
CA VAL A 10 -4.35 11.31 0.33
C VAL A 10 -4.54 10.98 -1.15
N TRP A 11 -4.70 9.70 -1.50
CA TRP A 11 -5.07 9.29 -2.85
C TRP A 11 -5.84 7.94 -2.83
N PRO A 12 -6.86 7.77 -3.69
CA PRO A 12 -7.45 8.80 -4.56
C PRO A 12 -8.31 9.80 -3.76
N GLY A 13 -8.51 11.00 -4.32
CA GLY A 13 -9.39 12.02 -3.75
C GLY A 13 -8.93 12.59 -2.40
N GLY A 14 -7.63 12.84 -2.23
CA GLY A 14 -7.12 13.53 -1.05
C GLY A 14 -7.62 14.97 -0.95
N ASN A 15 -7.76 15.48 0.27
CA ASN A 15 -8.05 16.89 0.52
C ASN A 15 -6.76 17.73 0.40
N SER A 16 -6.79 18.82 -0.37
CA SER A 16 -5.69 19.77 -0.54
C SER A 16 -5.17 20.40 0.75
N GLU A 17 -6.00 20.46 1.80
CA GLU A 17 -5.62 20.99 3.12
C GLU A 17 -4.84 19.97 3.96
N THR A 18 -4.70 18.72 3.50
CA THR A 18 -3.97 17.69 4.24
C THR A 18 -2.48 17.97 4.19
N PHE A 19 -1.90 18.36 5.33
CA PHE A 19 -0.45 18.46 5.47
C PHE A 19 0.19 17.08 5.32
N CYS A 20 1.06 16.94 4.32
CA CYS A 20 1.80 15.70 4.05
C CYS A 20 3.25 15.82 4.54
N SER A 21 3.72 14.82 5.27
CA SER A 21 5.17 14.62 5.49
C SER A 21 5.82 13.87 4.32
N ASP A 22 7.14 13.80 4.29
CA ASP A 22 7.91 13.06 3.27
C ASP A 22 7.92 11.53 3.49
N HIS A 23 6.81 10.99 4.01
CA HIS A 23 6.62 9.58 4.26
C HIS A 23 5.18 9.18 3.95
N TRP A 24 5.03 8.26 3.02
CA TRP A 24 3.75 7.76 2.55
C TRP A 24 3.67 6.26 2.73
N ARG A 25 2.47 5.77 3.03
CA ARG A 25 2.16 4.35 2.99
C ARG A 25 1.27 4.07 1.79
N CYS A 26 1.78 3.23 0.90
CA CYS A 26 1.09 2.78 -0.31
C CYS A 26 0.53 1.38 -0.09
N ARG A 27 -0.75 1.17 -0.45
CA ARG A 27 -1.41 -0.13 -0.38
C ARG A 27 -1.61 -0.70 -1.78
N PHE A 28 -0.96 -1.84 -2.02
CA PHE A 28 -1.08 -2.64 -3.24
C PHE A 28 -1.89 -3.91 -2.95
N THR A 29 -2.76 -4.27 -3.88
CA THR A 29 -3.62 -5.46 -3.82
C THR A 29 -3.47 -6.23 -5.14
N PRO A 30 -3.80 -7.54 -5.16
CA PRO A 30 -3.83 -8.31 -6.40
C PRO A 30 -4.73 -7.64 -7.45
N GLN A 31 -4.42 -7.85 -8.72
CA GLN A 31 -5.23 -7.30 -9.82
C GLN A 31 -6.64 -7.90 -9.85
N ALA A 32 -6.75 -9.20 -9.57
CA ALA A 32 -8.01 -9.89 -9.35
C ALA A 32 -8.13 -10.27 -7.87
N GLU A 33 -9.21 -9.84 -7.22
CA GLU A 33 -9.45 -10.08 -5.80
C GLU A 33 -9.37 -11.58 -5.46
N GLY A 34 -8.72 -11.91 -4.34
CA GLY A 34 -8.49 -13.29 -3.92
C GLY A 34 -7.38 -14.04 -4.67
N SER A 35 -6.75 -13.45 -5.69
CA SER A 35 -5.61 -14.09 -6.36
C SER A 35 -4.40 -14.14 -5.43
N PRO A 36 -3.71 -15.30 -5.34
CA PRO A 36 -2.51 -15.41 -4.54
C PRO A 36 -1.40 -14.53 -5.12
N ILE A 37 -0.64 -13.89 -4.24
CA ILE A 37 0.57 -13.14 -4.59
C ILE A 37 1.76 -13.92 -4.07
N ASN A 38 2.73 -14.16 -4.94
CA ASN A 38 3.99 -14.79 -4.53
C ASN A 38 5.06 -13.72 -4.23
N HIS A 39 6.11 -14.12 -3.52
CA HIS A 39 7.18 -13.18 -3.13
C HIS A 39 7.93 -12.58 -4.32
N SER A 40 8.00 -13.25 -5.48
CA SER A 40 8.67 -12.68 -6.65
C SER A 40 7.93 -11.47 -7.21
N GLU A 41 6.59 -11.46 -7.14
CA GLU A 41 5.78 -10.30 -7.53
C GLU A 41 5.98 -9.12 -6.56
N ILE A 42 6.16 -9.40 -5.26
CA ILE A 42 6.50 -8.38 -4.27
C ILE A 42 7.88 -7.76 -4.57
N VAL A 43 8.88 -8.59 -4.87
CA VAL A 43 10.22 -8.12 -5.24
C VAL A 43 10.17 -7.27 -6.52
N GLN A 44 9.42 -7.69 -7.55
CA GLN A 44 9.23 -6.91 -8.77
C GLN A 44 8.54 -5.56 -8.52
N LEU A 45 7.58 -5.51 -7.59
CA LEU A 45 6.97 -4.26 -7.17
C LEU A 45 8.01 -3.32 -6.51
N LEU A 46 8.81 -3.83 -5.58
CA LEU A 46 9.86 -3.04 -4.92
C LEU A 46 10.93 -2.57 -5.89
N GLN A 47 11.29 -3.40 -6.88
CA GLN A 47 12.20 -3.00 -7.95
C GLN A 47 11.66 -1.81 -8.74
N ARG A 48 10.37 -1.81 -9.11
CA ARG A 48 9.75 -0.67 -9.81
C ARG A 48 9.73 0.61 -8.96
N ILE A 49 9.57 0.48 -7.65
CA ILE A 49 9.63 1.62 -6.72
C ILE A 49 11.06 2.18 -6.67
N ASN A 50 12.05 1.31 -6.53
CA ASN A 50 13.48 1.66 -6.59
C ASN A 50 13.84 2.38 -7.89
N ASP A 51 13.44 1.82 -9.03
CA ASP A 51 13.73 2.38 -10.36
C ASP A 51 13.05 3.73 -10.58
N GLY A 52 11.95 3.99 -9.85
CA GLY A 52 11.29 5.29 -9.78
C GLY A 52 12.00 6.33 -8.91
N GLY A 53 13.10 5.96 -8.24
CA GLY A 53 13.87 6.85 -7.37
C GLY A 53 13.26 7.06 -5.98
N PHE A 54 12.43 6.13 -5.52
CA PHE A 54 11.80 6.21 -4.19
C PHE A 54 12.40 5.19 -3.22
N ASP A 55 12.70 5.64 -2.01
CA ASP A 55 13.11 4.76 -0.92
C ASP A 55 11.90 4.04 -0.30
N PHE A 56 12.02 2.74 -0.07
CA PHE A 56 11.06 1.94 0.67
C PHE A 56 11.66 1.49 2.02
N ILE A 57 11.50 2.32 3.05
CA ILE A 57 12.10 2.07 4.36
C ILE A 57 11.41 0.95 5.16
N LYS A 58 10.21 0.52 4.73
CA LYS A 58 9.40 -0.48 5.43
C LYS A 58 8.44 -1.18 4.47
N THR A 59 8.27 -2.50 4.64
CA THR A 59 7.30 -3.33 3.93
C THR A 59 6.46 -4.13 4.91
N GLU A 60 5.16 -4.27 4.65
CA GLU A 60 4.22 -5.07 5.44
C GLU A 60 3.34 -5.88 4.48
N ASN A 61 3.28 -7.20 4.65
CA ASN A 61 2.48 -8.07 3.79
C ASN A 61 1.02 -8.09 4.27
N LEU A 62 0.09 -7.97 3.32
CA LEU A 62 -1.35 -8.07 3.60
C LEU A 62 -1.77 -9.55 3.59
N CYS A 63 -1.63 -10.21 4.73
CA CYS A 63 -1.95 -11.63 4.86
C CYS A 63 -3.42 -11.87 5.19
N THR A 64 -3.95 -12.98 4.69
CA THR A 64 -5.19 -13.60 5.16
C THR A 64 -4.83 -14.82 6.01
N PHE A 65 -5.58 -15.03 7.08
CA PHE A 65 -5.44 -16.16 7.99
C PHE A 65 -6.81 -16.85 8.07
N ASP A 66 -6.86 -18.13 7.73
CA ASP A 66 -8.11 -18.91 7.69
C ASP A 66 -9.21 -18.27 6.82
N GLY A 67 -8.82 -17.61 5.73
CA GLY A 67 -9.72 -16.89 4.83
C GLY A 67 -10.08 -15.47 5.30
N GLU A 68 -9.74 -15.09 6.53
CA GLU A 68 -10.03 -13.78 7.10
C GLU A 68 -8.87 -12.80 6.91
N ARG A 69 -9.17 -11.52 6.70
CA ARG A 69 -8.14 -10.48 6.51
C ARG A 69 -7.42 -10.19 7.83
N GLY A 70 -6.10 -10.36 7.84
CA GLY A 70 -5.23 -10.02 8.98
C GLY A 70 -4.80 -8.54 9.03
N TYR A 71 -5.47 -7.66 8.29
CA TYR A 71 -5.10 -6.24 8.17
C TYR A 71 -6.34 -5.36 8.20
N SER A 72 -6.20 -4.15 8.76
CA SER A 72 -7.28 -3.17 8.79
C SER A 72 -7.46 -2.45 7.45
N LEU A 73 -8.67 -1.98 7.20
CA LEU A 73 -8.94 -0.98 6.17
C LEU A 73 -8.62 0.41 6.73
N ASP A 74 -8.16 1.30 5.87
CA ASP A 74 -7.85 2.67 6.29
C ASP A 74 -9.13 3.49 6.44
N GLN A 75 -9.08 4.54 7.26
CA GLN A 75 -10.22 5.43 7.45
C GLN A 75 -10.67 6.03 6.11
N GLY A 76 -11.95 5.86 5.79
CA GLY A 76 -12.55 6.36 4.56
C GLY A 76 -12.34 5.46 3.33
N ALA A 77 -11.99 4.19 3.53
CA ALA A 77 -12.15 3.12 2.54
C ALA A 77 -13.57 2.54 2.58
#